data_AF-A0A8H7HZ96-F1
#
_entry.id   AF-A0A8H7HZ96-F1
#
_cell.length_a   1.000
_cell.length_b   1.000
_cell.length_c   1.000
_cell.angle_alpha   90.00
_cell.angle_beta   90.00
_cell.angle_gamma   90.00
#
_symmetry.space_group_name_H-M   'P 1'
#
loop_
_entity.id
_entity.type
_entity.pdbx_description
1 polymer ?
#
loop_
_entity_poly.entity_id
_entity_poly.type
_entity_poly.pdbx_seq_one_letter_code
_entity_poly.pdbx_strand_id
1 'polypeptide(L)'
;MVHVEPGFLVWDEDECILVLRHLSEKAGKDLTKDFLAKELYEMFSNVKEKVKITPGAAIDSMIKEELKRKREDHNSSAHDSPQIQLQSKLLLELYYSYSHTLRASNALDFTDLLSKGLDLLQAVPWAREVGRLKHVLVDEFQDTSSLQYLIVKELFKATRGSISVVGDPDQSIYKWRGADDTVFRQMKKDLPKTKEIYLEENYRSTASIIKTAIDIISQDETRPPKALFTSYTPHGPKPVKKSLDIKHEEEAYIVEEINRIVTNSAETIDYGDCAILFRDNRSADQFSQVLFKAGIPYRQLPEPSLMEQFEVISLIAFLRLAINDAHTPMVIRALKGPLALDEKAITDLMTRSAGHRITLFDALQRVRGGYDRDTNPSCISASNLLIRILRHLRDLMHQGASPADLLHYIIEATNYHEFLMQNFTKNYSRRARNVQRTIQYAKLFKGKKELGPMPVRLFLAFMRKLSRVDDFNTGKVTLLTCHSAKGLEWPVVFVPSVVDGVYPHHKSQSISIDEERYVVT
;
A
#
# COMPACT_ATOMS: atom_id res chain seq x y z
N MET A 1 18.30 -1.87 22.58
CA MET A 1 19.05 -2.12 21.33
C MET A 1 18.33 -1.60 20.07
N VAL A 2 16.99 -1.53 20.01
CA VAL A 2 16.29 -1.04 18.78
C VAL A 2 15.31 0.15 19.01
N HIS A 3 15.13 0.61 20.26
CA HIS A 3 14.20 1.71 20.62
C HIS A 3 12.76 1.51 20.10
N VAL A 4 12.25 0.29 20.20
CA VAL A 4 10.86 -0.05 19.89
C VAL A 4 10.28 -0.71 21.14
N GLU A 5 9.21 -0.13 21.67
CA GLU A 5 8.52 -0.70 22.84
C GLU A 5 7.50 -1.75 22.40
N PRO A 6 7.26 -2.81 23.19
CA PRO A 6 6.22 -3.78 22.89
C PRO A 6 4.85 -3.11 22.67
N GLY A 7 4.03 -3.70 21.80
CA GLY A 7 2.69 -3.17 21.50
C GLY A 7 2.68 -1.96 20.55
N PHE A 8 3.78 -1.73 19.83
CA PHE A 8 3.88 -0.68 18.82
C PHE A 8 2.80 -0.75 17.74
N LEU A 9 2.49 0.40 17.15
CA LEU A 9 1.56 0.54 16.03
C LEU A 9 2.32 0.37 14.71
N VAL A 10 1.63 -0.16 13.71
CA VAL A 10 2.13 -0.14 12.33
C VAL A 10 1.25 0.82 11.55
N TRP A 11 1.84 1.87 11.00
CA TRP A 11 1.15 2.80 10.12
C TRP A 11 1.38 2.37 8.68
N ASP A 12 0.29 2.28 7.92
CA ASP A 12 0.36 2.06 6.47
C ASP A 12 0.73 3.36 5.74
N GLU A 13 0.94 3.25 4.43
CA GLU A 13 1.32 4.37 3.57
C GLU A 13 0.30 5.52 3.67
N ASP A 14 -1.01 5.23 3.63
CA ASP A 14 -2.06 6.25 3.69
C ASP A 14 -2.09 6.98 5.04
N GLU A 15 -1.90 6.25 6.14
CA GLU A 15 -1.78 6.80 7.49
C GLU A 15 -0.54 7.71 7.61
N CYS A 16 0.59 7.33 7.01
CA CYS A 16 1.80 8.15 6.99
C CYS A 16 1.64 9.41 6.14
N ILE A 17 1.05 9.29 4.94
CA ILE A 17 0.75 10.40 4.04
C ILE A 17 -0.22 11.39 4.70
N LEU A 18 -1.23 10.90 5.43
CA LEU A 18 -2.16 11.74 6.17
C LEU A 18 -1.45 12.61 7.21
N VAL A 19 -0.52 12.03 7.98
CA VAL A 19 0.28 12.78 8.97
C VAL A 19 1.19 13.79 8.28
N LEU A 20 1.88 13.37 7.21
CA LEU A 20 2.81 14.24 6.48
C LEU A 20 2.11 15.44 5.84
N ARG A 21 0.87 15.29 5.38
CA ARG A 21 0.06 16.40 4.86
C ARG A 21 -0.09 17.52 5.91
N HIS A 22 -0.45 17.18 7.15
CA HIS A 22 -0.61 18.18 8.20
C HIS A 22 0.73 18.75 8.68
N LEU A 23 1.80 17.94 8.72
CA LEU A 23 3.12 18.42 9.12
C LEU A 23 3.74 19.36 8.07
N SER A 24 3.54 19.10 6.78
CA SER A 24 4.15 19.88 5.69
C SER A 24 3.50 21.26 5.51
N GLU A 25 2.22 21.42 5.82
CA GLU A 25 1.50 22.71 5.74
C GLU A 25 2.18 23.84 6.53
N LYS A 26 2.84 23.51 7.65
CA LYS A 26 3.61 24.48 8.44
C LYS A 26 5.03 24.69 7.93
N ALA A 27 5.66 23.66 7.35
CA ALA A 27 7.04 23.73 6.87
C ALA A 27 7.22 24.80 5.77
N GLY A 28 6.13 25.24 5.15
CA GLY A 28 6.07 26.44 4.33
C GLY A 28 5.19 26.23 3.11
N LYS A 29 4.47 27.28 2.69
CA LYS A 29 3.61 27.22 1.50
C LYS A 29 4.37 26.79 0.25
N ASP A 30 5.66 27.12 0.17
CA ASP A 30 6.50 26.75 -0.96
C ASP A 30 6.78 25.24 -0.97
N LEU A 31 6.98 24.62 0.19
CA LEU A 31 7.18 23.17 0.28
C LEU A 31 5.93 22.39 -0.15
N THR A 32 4.74 22.85 0.23
CA THR A 32 3.46 22.22 -0.16
C THR A 32 3.08 22.44 -1.62
N LYS A 33 3.67 23.45 -2.29
CA LYS A 33 3.53 23.65 -3.73
C LYS A 33 4.46 22.71 -4.49
N ASP A 34 5.65 22.51 -3.96
CA ASP A 34 6.72 21.77 -4.64
C ASP A 34 6.64 20.26 -4.41
N PHE A 35 6.03 19.81 -3.30
CA PHE A 35 5.92 18.39 -2.97
C PHE A 35 4.54 18.00 -2.43
N LEU A 36 3.96 16.96 -3.03
CA LEU A 36 2.80 16.27 -2.49
C LEU A 36 3.21 15.42 -1.26
N ALA A 37 2.27 15.21 -0.33
CA ALA A 37 2.53 14.39 0.87
C ALA A 37 3.00 12.95 0.54
N LYS A 38 2.51 12.37 -0.57
CA LYS A 38 2.97 11.08 -1.08
C LYS A 38 4.44 11.11 -1.49
N GLU A 39 4.84 12.14 -2.21
CA GLU A 39 6.21 12.34 -2.67
C GLU A 39 7.20 12.56 -1.51
N LEU A 40 6.73 13.18 -0.43
CA LEU A 40 7.48 13.33 0.82
C LEU A 40 7.66 11.98 1.53
N TYR A 41 6.59 11.17 1.60
CA TYR A 41 6.67 9.82 2.19
C TYR A 41 7.64 8.91 1.44
N GLU A 42 7.57 8.88 0.10
CA GLU A 42 8.48 8.13 -0.76
C GLU A 42 9.94 8.56 -0.54
N MET A 43 10.19 9.88 -0.54
CA MET A 43 11.53 10.42 -0.27
C MET A 43 12.05 10.04 1.11
N PHE A 44 11.23 10.13 2.16
CA PHE A 44 11.65 9.77 3.51
C PHE A 44 11.89 8.27 3.66
N SER A 45 11.12 7.44 2.96
CA SER A 45 11.33 5.99 2.87
C SER A 45 12.68 5.68 2.20
N ASN A 46 12.98 6.31 1.06
CA ASN A 46 14.27 6.19 0.37
C ASN A 46 15.45 6.62 1.26
N VAL A 47 15.30 7.73 2.00
CA VAL A 47 16.33 8.20 2.93
C VAL A 47 16.57 7.18 4.05
N LYS A 48 15.51 6.63 4.66
CA LYS A 48 15.62 5.60 5.71
C LYS A 48 16.34 4.36 5.20
N GLU A 49 16.01 3.90 4.00
CA GLU A 49 16.64 2.73 3.36
C GLU A 49 18.13 2.96 3.11
N LYS A 50 18.51 4.08 2.45
CA LYS A 50 19.92 4.40 2.17
C LYS A 50 20.76 4.56 3.44
N VAL A 51 20.21 5.20 4.49
CA VAL A 51 20.89 5.36 5.78
C VAL A 51 21.25 4.01 6.40
N LYS A 52 20.46 2.96 6.14
CA LYS A 52 20.77 1.61 6.62
C LYS A 52 21.78 0.85 5.78
N ILE A 53 21.84 1.11 4.48
CA ILE A 53 22.68 0.35 3.56
C ILE A 53 24.11 0.92 3.52
N THR A 54 24.29 2.24 3.67
CA THR A 54 25.58 2.91 3.44
C THR A 54 26.32 3.27 4.74
N PRO A 55 27.55 2.76 4.97
CA PRO A 55 28.38 3.17 6.10
C PRO A 55 28.79 4.66 6.00
N GLY A 56 28.36 5.49 6.95
CA GLY A 56 28.81 6.89 7.08
C GLY A 56 27.90 7.96 6.47
N ALA A 57 26.72 7.62 5.96
CA ALA A 57 25.79 8.60 5.39
C ALA A 57 25.05 9.43 6.47
N ALA A 58 25.04 10.76 6.32
CA ALA A 58 24.21 11.66 7.12
C ALA A 58 22.85 11.94 6.43
N ILE A 59 21.76 12.01 7.21
CA ILE A 59 20.40 12.27 6.71
C ILE A 59 20.34 13.55 5.86
N ASP A 60 21.07 14.61 6.25
CA ASP A 60 21.19 15.86 5.49
C ASP A 60 21.71 15.63 4.06
N SER A 61 22.80 14.87 3.91
CA SER A 61 23.36 14.55 2.61
C SER A 61 22.37 13.76 1.73
N MET A 62 21.63 12.83 2.32
CA MET A 62 20.66 12.00 1.60
C MET A 62 19.44 12.80 1.13
N ILE A 63 18.96 13.72 1.95
CA ILE A 63 17.87 14.63 1.55
C ILE A 63 18.32 15.58 0.44
N LYS A 64 19.56 16.11 0.51
CA LYS A 64 20.12 16.95 -0.56
C LYS A 64 20.24 16.19 -1.87
N GLU A 65 20.71 14.96 -1.83
CA GLU A 65 20.84 14.12 -3.01
C GLU A 65 19.48 13.80 -3.63
N GLU A 66 18.49 13.43 -2.83
CA GLU A 66 17.14 13.12 -3.33
C GLU A 66 16.45 14.36 -3.92
N LEU A 67 16.63 15.52 -3.29
CA LEU A 67 16.20 16.81 -3.82
C LEU A 67 16.82 17.10 -5.19
N LYS A 68 18.12 16.84 -5.34
CA LYS A 68 18.83 17.07 -6.60
C LYS A 68 18.28 16.19 -7.70
N ARG A 69 18.10 14.88 -7.45
CA ARG A 69 17.54 13.93 -8.42
C ARG A 69 16.16 14.35 -8.92
N LYS A 70 15.24 14.72 -8.02
CA LYS A 70 13.89 15.16 -8.40
C LYS A 70 13.89 16.40 -9.29
N ARG A 71 14.88 17.29 -9.17
CA ARG A 71 15.02 18.49 -10.00
C ARG A 71 15.72 18.25 -11.33
N GLU A 72 16.64 17.28 -11.38
CA GLU A 72 17.27 16.79 -12.61
C GLU A 72 16.21 16.17 -13.54
N ASP A 73 15.25 15.42 -12.99
CA ASP A 73 14.07 14.92 -13.72
C ASP A 73 13.20 16.07 -14.32
N HIS A 74 13.34 17.29 -13.81
CA HIS A 74 12.61 18.48 -14.28
C HIS A 74 13.47 19.43 -15.14
N ASN A 75 14.60 18.95 -15.70
CA ASN A 75 15.44 19.71 -16.66
C ASN A 75 15.89 21.10 -16.15
N SER A 76 16.11 21.24 -14.83
CA SER A 76 16.49 22.51 -14.22
C SER A 76 17.98 22.51 -13.81
N SER A 77 18.79 23.22 -14.59
CA SER A 77 20.24 23.40 -14.41
C SER A 77 20.58 24.38 -13.27
N ALA A 78 20.15 24.08 -12.05
CA ALA A 78 20.49 24.87 -10.87
C ALA A 78 21.30 24.04 -9.87
N HIS A 79 22.62 24.03 -10.03
CA HIS A 79 23.54 23.53 -9.00
C HIS A 79 23.66 24.58 -7.88
N ASP A 80 23.32 24.20 -6.64
CA ASP A 80 23.52 24.95 -5.39
C ASP A 80 22.98 26.39 -5.34
N SER A 81 21.69 26.59 -5.65
CA SER A 81 21.04 27.88 -5.33
C SER A 81 20.69 27.98 -3.83
N PRO A 82 20.64 29.20 -3.24
CA PRO A 82 20.18 29.43 -1.86
C PRO A 82 18.81 28.82 -1.55
N GLN A 83 17.97 28.66 -2.59
CA GLN A 83 16.67 28.04 -2.51
C GLN A 83 16.74 26.53 -2.23
N ILE A 84 17.72 25.81 -2.79
CA ILE A 84 17.94 24.38 -2.52
C ILE A 84 18.37 24.17 -1.07
N GLN A 85 19.24 25.05 -0.55
CA GLN A 85 19.69 24.97 0.84
C GLN A 85 18.53 25.20 1.81
N LEU A 86 17.65 26.17 1.52
CA LEU A 86 16.45 26.42 2.32
C LEU A 86 15.48 25.22 2.27
N GLN A 87 15.19 24.69 1.08
CA GLN A 87 14.32 23.51 0.92
C GLN A 87 14.86 22.28 1.62
N SER A 88 16.16 22.01 1.50
CA SER A 88 16.84 20.92 2.20
C SER A 88 16.68 21.03 3.71
N LYS A 89 16.88 22.23 4.27
CA LYS A 89 16.67 22.48 5.70
C LYS A 89 15.22 22.22 6.13
N LEU A 90 14.24 22.71 5.37
CA LEU A 90 12.82 22.49 5.66
C LEU A 90 12.44 21.01 5.59
N LEU A 91 12.96 20.28 4.60
CA LEU A 91 12.75 18.84 4.48
C LEU A 91 13.38 18.04 5.63
N LEU A 92 14.55 18.47 6.10
CA LEU A 92 15.17 17.88 7.29
C LEU A 92 14.33 18.09 8.54
N GLU A 93 13.87 19.31 8.78
CA GLU A 93 12.98 19.63 9.90
C GLU A 93 11.69 18.81 9.84
N LEU A 94 11.12 18.65 8.64
CA LEU A 94 9.94 17.83 8.40
C LEU A 94 10.22 16.33 8.64
N TYR A 95 11.35 15.81 8.14
CA TYR A 95 11.77 14.42 8.37
C TYR A 95 11.90 14.10 9.86
N TYR A 96 12.53 15.00 10.62
CA TYR A 96 12.68 14.85 12.07
C TYR A 96 11.34 14.95 12.79
N SER A 97 10.46 15.86 12.37
CA SER A 97 9.12 15.99 12.94
C SER A 97 8.26 14.75 12.69
N TYR A 98 8.32 14.20 11.47
CA TYR A 98 7.67 12.95 11.10
C TYR A 98 8.21 11.77 11.93
N SER A 99 9.54 11.62 11.97
CA SER A 99 10.22 10.56 12.74
C SER A 99 9.92 10.66 14.24
N HIS A 100 9.81 11.88 14.77
CA HIS A 100 9.41 12.12 16.16
C HIS A 100 7.96 11.72 16.40
N THR A 101 7.06 12.07 15.48
CA THR A 101 5.63 11.75 15.58
C THR A 101 5.39 10.23 15.61
N LEU A 102 6.11 9.48 14.78
CA LEU A 102 6.13 8.01 14.82
C LEU A 102 6.59 7.50 16.20
N ARG A 103 7.74 7.98 16.70
CA ARG A 103 8.28 7.55 18.00
C ARG A 103 7.36 7.89 19.18
N ALA A 104 6.83 9.11 19.22
CA ALA A 104 5.89 9.54 20.27
C ALA A 104 4.62 8.68 20.28
N SER A 105 4.21 8.18 19.10
CA SER A 105 3.07 7.29 18.95
C SER A 105 3.40 5.81 19.23
N ASN A 106 4.65 5.49 19.61
CA ASN A 106 5.22 4.14 19.59
C ASN A 106 4.84 3.40 18.29
N ALA A 107 5.08 4.03 17.14
CA ALA A 107 4.66 3.56 15.83
C ALA A 107 5.86 3.37 14.89
N LEU A 108 5.70 2.43 13.95
CA LEU A 108 6.62 2.16 12.86
C LEU A 108 5.86 2.25 11.53
N ASP A 109 6.47 2.84 10.51
CA ASP A 109 6.01 2.69 9.13
C ASP A 109 6.62 1.43 8.48
N PHE A 110 6.26 1.15 7.23
CA PHE A 110 6.72 -0.07 6.56
C PHE A 110 8.24 -0.13 6.36
N THR A 111 8.90 1.00 6.08
CA THR A 111 10.37 1.04 5.97
C THR A 111 11.03 0.87 7.34
N ASP A 112 10.42 1.39 8.41
CA ASP A 112 10.87 1.15 9.78
C ASP A 112 10.77 -0.34 10.14
N LEU A 113 9.73 -1.06 9.72
CA LEU A 113 9.65 -2.51 9.95
C LEU A 113 10.84 -3.27 9.38
N LEU A 114 11.27 -2.93 8.16
CA LEU A 114 12.43 -3.55 7.52
C LEU A 114 13.73 -3.15 8.23
N SER A 115 13.94 -1.85 8.39
CA SER A 115 15.19 -1.31 8.96
C SER A 115 15.41 -1.70 10.42
N LYS A 116 14.35 -1.67 11.24
CA LYS A 116 14.38 -2.10 12.64
C LYS A 116 14.38 -3.62 12.76
N GLY A 117 13.73 -4.32 11.83
CA GLY A 117 13.83 -5.78 11.70
C GLY A 117 15.28 -6.21 11.47
N LEU A 118 15.99 -5.55 10.57
CA LEU A 118 17.42 -5.79 10.33
C LEU A 118 18.27 -5.52 11.59
N ASP A 119 18.04 -4.37 12.27
CA ASP A 119 18.72 -4.04 13.53
C ASP A 119 18.50 -5.14 14.60
N LEU A 120 17.28 -5.68 14.68
CA LEU A 120 16.95 -6.79 15.59
C LEU A 120 17.67 -8.07 15.19
N LEU A 121 17.66 -8.46 13.91
CA LEU A 121 18.33 -9.68 13.43
C LEU A 121 19.83 -9.67 13.70
N GLN A 122 20.46 -8.50 13.60
CA GLN A 122 21.88 -8.31 13.90
C GLN A 122 22.18 -8.30 15.41
N ALA A 123 21.17 -8.17 16.27
CA ALA A 123 21.34 -8.21 17.71
C ALA A 123 21.55 -9.65 18.23
N VAL A 124 22.54 -9.83 19.10
CA VAL A 124 23.01 -11.14 19.60
C VAL A 124 21.88 -12.04 20.13
N PRO A 125 20.89 -11.58 20.92
CA PRO A 125 19.81 -12.45 21.40
C PRO A 125 18.93 -13.00 20.28
N TRP A 126 18.67 -12.19 19.24
CA TRP A 126 17.76 -12.54 18.15
C TRP A 126 18.42 -13.43 17.11
N ALA A 127 19.70 -13.25 16.83
CA ALA A 127 20.48 -14.16 15.98
C ALA A 127 20.35 -15.62 16.45
N ARG A 128 20.25 -15.86 17.77
CA ARG A 128 20.04 -17.20 18.35
C ARG A 128 18.64 -17.76 18.04
N GLU A 129 17.59 -16.95 18.17
CA GLU A 129 16.22 -17.40 17.86
C GLU A 129 16.05 -17.65 16.36
N VAL A 130 16.60 -16.79 15.52
CA VAL A 130 16.62 -16.94 14.05
C VAL A 130 17.35 -18.22 13.65
N GLY A 131 18.44 -18.57 14.35
CA GLY A 131 19.17 -19.82 14.10
C GLY A 131 18.36 -21.11 14.36
N ARG A 132 17.15 -21.01 14.93
CA ARG A 132 16.20 -22.13 15.04
C ARG A 132 15.45 -22.39 13.74
N LEU A 133 15.38 -21.41 12.84
CA LEU A 133 14.82 -21.57 11.51
C LEU A 133 15.76 -22.46 10.70
N LYS A 134 15.33 -23.69 10.41
CA LYS A 134 16.11 -24.65 9.63
C LYS A 134 15.99 -24.42 8.12
N HIS A 135 14.84 -23.93 7.67
CA HIS A 135 14.56 -23.70 6.27
C HIS A 135 13.90 -22.34 6.11
N VAL A 136 14.45 -21.51 5.22
CA VAL A 136 13.89 -20.21 4.85
C VAL A 136 13.60 -20.25 3.35
N LEU A 137 12.37 -19.92 2.98
CA LEU A 137 11.92 -19.82 1.61
C LEU A 137 11.62 -18.35 1.31
N VAL A 138 12.23 -17.83 0.27
CA VAL A 138 11.99 -16.46 -0.22
C VAL A 138 11.47 -16.56 -1.64
N ASP A 139 10.25 -16.12 -1.87
CA ASP A 139 9.64 -16.07 -3.21
C ASP A 139 9.72 -14.65 -3.77
N GLU A 140 9.52 -14.49 -5.09
CA GLU A 140 9.59 -13.20 -5.79
C GLU A 140 10.90 -12.43 -5.55
N PHE A 141 12.02 -13.15 -5.48
CA PHE A 141 13.32 -12.60 -5.09
C PHE A 141 13.83 -11.49 -6.04
N GLN A 142 13.34 -11.44 -7.28
CA GLN A 142 13.62 -10.36 -8.23
C GLN A 142 13.11 -8.99 -7.79
N ASP A 143 12.05 -8.94 -6.97
CA ASP A 143 11.47 -7.67 -6.49
C ASP A 143 12.08 -7.22 -5.15
N THR A 144 13.14 -7.88 -4.70
CA THR A 144 13.76 -7.62 -3.40
C THR A 144 14.52 -6.30 -3.44
N SER A 145 14.28 -5.41 -2.47
CA SER A 145 15.09 -4.20 -2.29
C SER A 145 16.44 -4.51 -1.66
N SER A 146 17.44 -3.62 -1.79
CA SER A 146 18.75 -3.85 -1.17
C SER A 146 18.66 -4.03 0.36
N LEU A 147 17.74 -3.34 1.04
CA LEU A 147 17.51 -3.53 2.49
C LEU A 147 16.89 -4.89 2.80
N GLN A 148 15.93 -5.35 1.99
CA GLN A 148 15.36 -6.70 2.14
C GLN A 148 16.41 -7.79 1.86
N TYR A 149 17.30 -7.58 0.89
CA TYR A 149 18.41 -8.48 0.64
C TYR A 149 19.35 -8.59 1.85
N LEU A 150 19.65 -7.48 2.53
CA LEU A 150 20.43 -7.51 3.78
C LEU A 150 19.74 -8.35 4.87
N ILE A 151 18.41 -8.28 4.98
CA ILE A 151 17.63 -9.13 5.89
C ILE A 151 17.83 -10.61 5.52
N VAL A 152 17.66 -10.97 4.24
CA VAL A 152 17.88 -12.35 3.76
C VAL A 152 19.31 -12.81 4.05
N LYS A 153 20.30 -11.93 3.89
CA LYS A 153 21.71 -12.21 4.19
C LYS A 153 21.96 -12.47 5.68
N GLU A 154 21.32 -11.72 6.58
CA GLU A 154 21.40 -11.99 8.03
C GLU A 154 20.69 -13.30 8.41
N LEU A 155 19.54 -13.59 7.79
CA LEU A 155 18.87 -14.89 7.97
C LEU A 155 19.77 -16.04 7.51
N PHE A 156 20.51 -15.87 6.40
CA PHE A 156 21.48 -16.84 5.91
C PHE A 156 22.61 -17.10 6.92
N LYS A 157 23.19 -16.04 7.48
CA LYS A 157 24.27 -16.17 8.48
C LYS A 157 23.81 -16.86 9.75
N ALA A 158 22.56 -16.60 10.16
CA ALA A 158 22.01 -17.13 11.41
C ALA A 158 21.50 -18.57 11.28
N THR A 159 20.90 -18.94 10.12
CA THR A 159 20.36 -20.28 9.92
C THR A 159 21.47 -21.33 9.88
N ARG A 160 21.20 -22.49 10.47
CA ARG A 160 22.06 -23.68 10.39
C ARG A 160 21.61 -24.68 9.32
N GLY A 161 20.56 -24.36 8.57
CA GLY A 161 20.03 -25.22 7.51
C GLY A 161 20.12 -24.56 6.14
N SER A 162 19.02 -24.56 5.38
CA SER A 162 19.01 -24.11 3.99
C SER A 162 18.16 -22.86 3.79
N ILE A 163 18.63 -21.97 2.92
CA ILE A 163 17.81 -20.92 2.33
C ILE A 163 17.60 -21.26 0.87
N SER A 164 16.35 -21.19 0.42
CA SER A 164 15.98 -21.31 -0.98
C SER A 164 15.29 -20.02 -1.39
N VAL A 165 15.82 -19.40 -2.44
CA VAL A 165 15.21 -18.23 -3.07
C VAL A 165 14.64 -18.66 -4.42
N VAL A 166 13.48 -18.13 -4.75
CA VAL A 166 12.79 -18.32 -6.03
C VAL A 166 12.50 -16.95 -6.60
N GLY A 167 12.70 -16.80 -7.90
CA GLY A 167 12.36 -15.57 -8.59
C GLY A 167 12.76 -15.64 -10.06
N ASP A 168 12.20 -14.72 -10.83
CA ASP A 168 12.43 -14.62 -12.27
C ASP A 168 12.94 -13.21 -12.63
N PRO A 169 14.19 -13.06 -13.09
CA PRO A 169 14.73 -11.77 -13.54
C PRO A 169 13.87 -11.08 -14.62
N ASP A 170 13.20 -11.84 -15.50
CA ASP A 170 12.34 -11.26 -16.54
C ASP A 170 11.03 -10.66 -15.97
N GLN A 171 10.72 -10.90 -14.69
CA GLN A 171 9.50 -10.42 -14.02
C GLN A 171 9.81 -9.33 -12.96
N SER A 172 10.95 -8.67 -13.08
CA SER A 172 11.38 -7.58 -12.19
C SER A 172 10.73 -6.25 -12.60
N ILE A 173 9.44 -6.08 -12.27
CA ILE A 173 8.61 -4.93 -12.67
C ILE A 173 8.38 -3.90 -11.54
N TYR A 174 9.11 -4.02 -10.44
CA TYR A 174 8.98 -3.16 -9.25
C TYR A 174 10.22 -2.31 -8.97
N LYS A 175 11.02 -1.99 -9.99
CA LYS A 175 12.21 -1.14 -9.84
C LYS A 175 11.84 0.24 -9.29
N TRP A 176 10.70 0.78 -9.71
CA TRP A 176 10.12 2.02 -9.18
C TRP A 176 9.73 1.95 -7.68
N ARG A 177 9.57 0.75 -7.10
CA ARG A 177 9.39 0.53 -5.65
C ARG A 177 10.70 0.22 -4.91
N GLY A 178 11.84 0.31 -5.59
CA GLY A 178 13.15 0.06 -4.99
C GLY A 178 13.65 -1.38 -5.13
N ALA A 179 13.03 -2.21 -5.98
CA ALA A 179 13.61 -3.50 -6.34
C ALA A 179 14.99 -3.31 -6.99
N ASP A 180 15.97 -4.10 -6.56
CA ASP A 180 17.35 -4.01 -6.99
C ASP A 180 17.67 -5.17 -7.95
N ASP A 181 17.80 -4.85 -9.23
CA ASP A 181 18.08 -5.81 -10.31
C ASP A 181 19.44 -6.54 -10.15
N THR A 182 20.31 -6.04 -9.27
CA THR A 182 21.61 -6.64 -8.97
C THR A 182 21.53 -7.73 -7.90
N VAL A 183 20.40 -7.91 -7.21
CA VAL A 183 20.28 -8.78 -6.03
C VAL A 183 20.66 -10.23 -6.32
N PHE A 184 20.26 -10.80 -7.47
CA PHE A 184 20.69 -12.14 -7.86
C PHE A 184 22.21 -12.23 -8.04
N ARG A 185 22.83 -11.25 -8.70
CA ARG A 185 24.28 -11.21 -8.93
C ARG A 185 25.04 -11.04 -7.61
N GLN A 186 24.54 -10.16 -6.75
CA GLN A 186 25.10 -9.91 -5.43
C GLN A 186 25.00 -11.14 -4.54
N MET A 187 23.87 -11.86 -4.57
CA MET A 187 23.68 -13.13 -3.88
C MET A 187 24.68 -14.18 -4.35
N LYS A 188 24.86 -14.36 -5.67
CA LYS A 188 25.84 -15.32 -6.20
C LYS A 188 27.27 -15.01 -5.74
N LYS A 189 27.61 -13.72 -5.67
CA LYS A 189 28.92 -13.26 -5.17
C LYS A 189 29.09 -13.52 -3.67
N ASP A 190 28.06 -13.21 -2.88
CA ASP A 190 28.08 -13.38 -1.43
C ASP A 190 27.99 -14.87 -1.00
N LEU A 191 27.32 -15.71 -1.81
CA LEU A 191 27.01 -17.12 -1.55
C LEU A 191 27.49 -18.01 -2.71
N PRO A 192 28.81 -18.22 -2.87
CA PRO A 192 29.36 -18.93 -4.04
C PRO A 192 29.03 -20.43 -4.07
N LYS A 193 28.49 -21.00 -2.98
CA LYS A 193 28.06 -22.41 -2.90
C LYS A 193 26.58 -22.62 -3.24
N THR A 194 25.92 -21.61 -3.80
CA THR A 194 24.50 -21.68 -4.16
C THR A 194 24.30 -22.70 -5.29
N LYS A 195 23.35 -23.63 -5.11
CA LYS A 195 22.92 -24.55 -6.16
C LYS A 195 21.81 -23.86 -6.97
N GLU A 196 22.01 -23.76 -8.27
CA GLU A 196 21.03 -23.19 -9.20
C GLU A 196 20.21 -24.31 -9.84
N ILE A 197 18.89 -24.10 -9.93
CA ILE A 197 17.96 -24.99 -10.60
C ILE A 197 17.07 -24.10 -11.47
N TYR A 198 17.03 -24.39 -12.77
CA TYR A 198 16.18 -23.69 -13.73
C TYR A 198 14.91 -24.50 -13.96
N LEU A 199 13.76 -23.84 -13.84
CA LEU A 199 12.45 -24.43 -14.14
C LEU A 199 12.02 -23.90 -15.51
N GLU A 200 12.24 -24.71 -16.55
CA GLU A 200 12.04 -24.29 -17.94
C GLU A 200 10.68 -24.71 -18.51
N GLU A 201 9.97 -25.62 -17.84
CA GLU A 201 8.63 -26.06 -18.26
C GLU A 201 7.56 -25.15 -17.66
N ASN A 202 6.79 -24.51 -18.53
CA ASN A 202 5.64 -23.67 -18.21
C ASN A 202 4.36 -24.51 -18.28
N TYR A 203 3.65 -24.54 -17.15
CA TYR A 203 2.38 -25.25 -16.98
C TYR A 203 1.15 -24.32 -17.03
N ARG A 204 1.32 -23.04 -17.35
CA ARG A 204 0.23 -22.03 -17.35
C ARG A 204 -0.28 -21.74 -18.75
N SER A 205 0.64 -21.44 -19.66
CA SER A 205 0.36 -20.84 -20.95
C SER A 205 0.55 -21.83 -22.09
N THR A 206 -0.20 -21.62 -23.17
CA THR A 206 -0.06 -22.42 -24.39
C THR A 206 1.25 -22.08 -25.13
N ALA A 207 1.71 -22.99 -25.99
CA ALA A 207 2.95 -22.80 -26.72
C ALA A 207 2.93 -21.54 -27.61
N SER A 208 1.77 -21.21 -28.19
CA SER A 208 1.58 -19.99 -28.99
C SER A 208 1.79 -18.71 -28.16
N ILE A 209 1.28 -18.66 -26.92
CA ILE A 209 1.47 -17.51 -26.02
C ILE A 209 2.93 -17.42 -25.57
N ILE A 210 3.53 -18.54 -25.14
CA ILE A 210 4.93 -18.59 -24.70
C ILE A 210 5.86 -18.10 -25.79
N LYS A 211 5.64 -18.54 -27.05
CA LYS A 211 6.44 -18.08 -28.18
C LYS A 211 6.38 -16.56 -28.35
N THR A 212 5.18 -15.97 -28.30
CA THR A 212 5.02 -14.51 -28.40
C THR A 212 5.73 -13.78 -27.27
N ALA A 213 5.63 -14.26 -26.03
CA ALA A 213 6.32 -13.65 -24.89
C ALA A 213 7.85 -13.73 -25.05
N ILE A 214 8.38 -14.89 -25.49
CA ILE A 214 9.81 -15.08 -25.75
C ILE A 214 10.31 -14.15 -26.87
N ASP A 215 9.55 -14.02 -27.97
CA ASP A 215 9.91 -13.17 -29.10
C ASP A 215 10.01 -11.67 -28.70
N ILE A 216 9.23 -11.24 -27.70
CA ILE A 216 9.28 -9.88 -27.15
C ILE A 216 10.46 -9.72 -26.19
N ILE A 217 10.61 -10.65 -25.22
CA ILE A 217 11.61 -10.51 -24.16
C ILE A 217 13.04 -10.74 -24.65
N SER A 218 13.22 -11.53 -25.70
CA SER A 218 14.56 -11.82 -26.27
C SER A 218 15.22 -10.61 -26.93
N GLN A 219 14.52 -9.48 -27.02
CA GLN A 219 15.07 -8.21 -27.48
C GLN A 219 15.84 -7.44 -26.38
N ASP A 220 15.72 -7.84 -25.11
CA ASP A 220 16.59 -7.36 -24.04
C ASP A 220 17.93 -8.10 -24.09
N GLU A 221 18.98 -7.38 -24.51
CA GLU A 221 20.34 -7.92 -24.65
C GLU A 221 21.02 -8.20 -23.30
N THR A 222 20.51 -7.64 -22.20
CA THR A 222 21.07 -7.82 -20.85
C THR A 222 20.50 -9.04 -20.13
N ARG A 223 19.47 -9.65 -20.70
CA ARG A 223 18.73 -10.77 -20.16
C ARG A 223 19.61 -12.02 -19.99
N PRO A 224 19.53 -12.70 -18.83
CA PRO A 224 20.14 -14.03 -18.68
C PRO A 224 19.56 -15.03 -19.69
N PRO A 225 20.39 -15.86 -20.35
CA PRO A 225 19.88 -16.87 -21.27
C PRO A 225 19.09 -17.92 -20.48
N LYS A 226 17.77 -17.97 -20.69
CA LYS A 226 16.90 -19.03 -20.17
C LYS A 226 15.92 -19.48 -21.25
N ALA A 227 15.63 -20.79 -21.26
CA ALA A 227 14.61 -21.38 -22.10
C ALA A 227 13.29 -21.49 -21.33
N LEU A 228 12.18 -21.33 -22.04
CA LEU A 228 10.85 -21.59 -21.54
C LEU A 228 10.08 -22.38 -22.60
N PHE A 229 9.52 -23.52 -22.23
CA PHE A 229 8.72 -24.36 -23.13
C PHE A 229 7.47 -24.85 -22.40
N THR A 230 6.52 -25.44 -23.14
CA THR A 230 5.38 -26.13 -22.53
C THR A 230 5.16 -27.47 -23.22
N SER A 231 4.72 -28.48 -22.46
CA SER A 231 4.30 -29.78 -22.97
C SER A 231 2.84 -29.80 -23.44
N TYR A 232 2.10 -28.69 -23.31
CA TYR A 232 0.70 -28.63 -23.72
C TYR A 232 0.50 -28.86 -25.21
N THR A 233 -0.44 -29.77 -25.50
CA THR A 233 -0.93 -30.05 -26.85
C THR A 233 -2.47 -30.01 -26.84
N PRO A 234 -3.11 -29.37 -27.84
CA PRO A 234 -2.53 -28.64 -28.96
C PRO A 234 -1.84 -27.33 -28.51
N HIS A 235 -1.02 -26.73 -29.40
CA HIS A 235 -0.24 -25.50 -29.12
C HIS A 235 -1.07 -24.24 -28.76
N GLY A 236 -2.39 -24.35 -28.76
CA GLY A 236 -3.32 -23.26 -28.47
C GLY A 236 -3.42 -22.20 -29.59
N PRO A 237 -4.44 -21.32 -29.53
CA PRO A 237 -4.60 -20.24 -30.48
C PRO A 237 -3.45 -19.23 -30.38
N LYS A 238 -3.13 -18.58 -31.50
CA LYS A 238 -2.16 -17.47 -31.51
C LYS A 238 -2.79 -16.23 -30.85
N PRO A 239 -2.02 -15.45 -30.06
CA PRO A 239 -2.45 -14.13 -29.64
C PRO A 239 -2.90 -13.28 -30.84
N VAL A 240 -4.03 -12.60 -30.70
CA VAL A 240 -4.63 -11.80 -31.78
C VAL A 240 -4.29 -10.33 -31.55
N LYS A 241 -3.65 -9.70 -32.54
CA LYS A 241 -3.49 -8.25 -32.60
C LYS A 241 -4.58 -7.65 -33.48
N LYS A 242 -5.39 -6.77 -32.91
CA LYS A 242 -6.40 -5.99 -33.62
C LYS A 242 -6.03 -4.50 -33.54
N SER A 243 -5.88 -3.85 -34.69
CA SER A 243 -5.66 -2.40 -34.78
C SER A 243 -6.97 -1.70 -35.14
N LEU A 244 -7.27 -0.63 -34.42
CA LEU A 244 -8.49 0.18 -34.53
C LEU A 244 -8.09 1.66 -34.46
N ASP A 245 -8.80 2.52 -35.18
CA ASP A 245 -8.38 3.91 -35.38
C ASP A 245 -8.77 4.82 -34.22
N ILE A 246 -9.85 4.48 -33.51
CA ILE A 246 -10.36 5.26 -32.39
C ILE A 246 -10.58 4.41 -31.13
N LYS A 247 -10.30 5.02 -29.98
CA LYS A 247 -10.41 4.37 -28.67
C LYS A 247 -11.78 3.73 -28.40
N HIS A 248 -12.86 4.40 -28.78
CA HIS A 248 -14.21 3.87 -28.55
C HIS A 248 -14.52 2.62 -29.37
N GLU A 249 -13.88 2.43 -30.54
CA GLU A 249 -14.00 1.19 -31.30
C GLU A 249 -13.25 0.05 -30.62
N GLU A 250 -12.08 0.32 -30.01
CA GLU A 250 -11.35 -0.67 -29.19
C GLU A 250 -12.18 -1.13 -27.99
N GLU A 251 -12.78 -0.18 -27.27
CA GLU A 251 -13.68 -0.46 -26.15
C GLU A 251 -14.88 -1.32 -26.58
N ALA A 252 -15.54 -0.97 -27.69
CA ALA A 252 -16.67 -1.73 -28.22
C ALA A 252 -16.24 -3.14 -28.68
N TYR A 253 -15.12 -3.24 -29.39
CA TYR A 253 -14.60 -4.51 -29.88
C TYR A 253 -14.29 -5.49 -28.74
N ILE A 254 -13.61 -5.03 -27.69
CA ILE A 254 -13.30 -5.88 -26.52
C ILE A 254 -14.58 -6.34 -25.83
N VAL A 255 -15.58 -5.48 -25.67
CA VAL A 255 -16.89 -5.84 -25.09
C VAL A 255 -17.61 -6.91 -25.93
N GLU A 256 -17.66 -6.70 -27.25
CA GLU A 256 -18.24 -7.65 -28.19
C GLU A 256 -17.51 -9.00 -28.15
N GLU A 257 -16.18 -8.97 -28.08
CA GLU A 257 -15.35 -10.16 -28.06
C GLU A 257 -15.48 -10.95 -26.75
N ILE A 258 -15.57 -10.28 -25.59
CA ILE A 258 -15.88 -10.92 -24.31
C ILE A 258 -17.22 -11.66 -24.41
N ASN A 259 -18.28 -10.97 -24.87
CA ASN A 259 -19.59 -11.59 -25.03
C ASN A 259 -19.57 -12.75 -26.04
N ARG A 260 -18.84 -12.60 -27.15
CA ARG A 260 -18.66 -13.65 -28.16
C ARG A 260 -18.02 -14.89 -27.57
N ILE A 261 -16.96 -14.73 -26.77
CA ILE A 261 -16.24 -15.83 -26.14
C ILE A 261 -17.13 -16.53 -25.11
N VAL A 262 -17.73 -15.78 -24.19
CA VAL A 262 -18.61 -16.32 -23.14
C VAL A 262 -19.83 -17.04 -23.75
N THR A 263 -20.40 -16.52 -24.82
CA THR A 263 -21.57 -17.14 -25.49
C THR A 263 -21.18 -18.41 -26.27
N ASN A 264 -20.01 -18.41 -26.93
CA ASN A 264 -19.58 -19.53 -27.78
C ASN A 264 -18.78 -20.61 -27.05
N SER A 265 -18.47 -20.41 -25.77
CA SER A 265 -17.67 -21.35 -24.96
C SER A 265 -18.46 -22.57 -24.48
N ALA A 266 -19.76 -22.68 -24.79
CA ALA A 266 -20.65 -23.73 -24.27
C ALA A 266 -20.53 -23.91 -22.75
N GLU A 267 -20.55 -22.79 -22.01
CA GLU A 267 -20.46 -22.72 -20.54
C GLU A 267 -19.10 -23.13 -19.94
N THR A 268 -18.04 -23.30 -20.76
CA THR A 268 -16.69 -23.59 -20.25
C THR A 268 -15.89 -22.35 -19.83
N ILE A 269 -16.31 -21.18 -20.30
CA ILE A 269 -15.71 -19.88 -19.97
C ILE A 269 -16.84 -18.93 -19.57
N ASP A 270 -16.75 -18.32 -18.40
CA ASP A 270 -17.65 -17.27 -17.93
C ASP A 270 -16.97 -15.88 -17.88
N TYR A 271 -17.68 -14.86 -17.40
CA TYR A 271 -17.09 -13.52 -17.27
C TYR A 271 -15.93 -13.45 -16.26
N GLY A 272 -15.92 -14.31 -15.24
CA GLY A 272 -14.85 -14.45 -14.24
C GLY A 272 -13.53 -14.94 -14.81
N ASP A 273 -13.56 -15.67 -15.92
CA ASP A 273 -12.40 -16.15 -16.66
C ASP A 273 -11.75 -15.08 -17.56
N CYS A 274 -12.36 -13.90 -17.67
CA CYS A 274 -11.87 -12.79 -18.47
C CYS A 274 -11.17 -11.73 -17.59
N ALA A 275 -10.00 -11.28 -18.04
CA ALA A 275 -9.31 -10.11 -17.49
C ALA A 275 -8.93 -9.07 -18.55
N ILE A 276 -8.93 -7.80 -18.16
CA ILE A 276 -8.46 -6.68 -18.97
C ILE A 276 -7.32 -5.98 -18.23
N LEU A 277 -6.13 -5.98 -18.83
CA LEU A 277 -4.89 -5.48 -18.22
C LEU A 277 -4.52 -4.10 -18.76
N PHE A 278 -4.49 -3.12 -17.86
CA PHE A 278 -4.17 -1.73 -18.20
C PHE A 278 -2.76 -1.34 -17.74
N ARG A 279 -2.17 -0.34 -18.40
CA ARG A 279 -0.91 0.25 -17.91
C ARG A 279 -1.13 1.12 -16.68
N ASP A 280 -2.28 1.81 -16.61
CA ASP A 280 -2.66 2.72 -15.53
C ASP A 280 -4.11 2.55 -15.07
N ASN A 281 -4.43 3.03 -13.86
CA ASN A 281 -5.77 2.91 -13.28
C ASN A 281 -6.81 3.80 -13.99
N ARG A 282 -6.40 4.90 -14.63
CA ARG A 282 -7.34 5.82 -15.30
C ARG A 282 -8.04 5.13 -16.47
N SER A 283 -7.30 4.29 -17.18
CA SER A 283 -7.84 3.49 -18.28
C SER A 283 -8.85 2.45 -17.76
N ALA A 284 -8.57 1.82 -16.61
CA ALA A 284 -9.49 0.88 -15.96
C ALA A 284 -10.81 1.55 -15.52
N ASP A 285 -10.75 2.76 -14.96
CA ASP A 285 -11.94 3.51 -14.54
C ASP A 285 -12.85 3.88 -15.72
N GLN A 286 -12.26 4.24 -16.86
CA GLN A 286 -13.01 4.54 -18.09
C GLN A 286 -13.68 3.29 -18.64
N PHE A 287 -12.94 2.17 -18.69
CA PHE A 287 -13.44 0.91 -19.21
C PHE A 287 -14.57 0.32 -18.35
N SER A 288 -14.53 0.54 -17.03
CA SER A 288 -15.61 0.19 -16.10
C SER A 288 -16.97 0.75 -16.52
N GLN A 289 -17.00 1.98 -17.05
CA GLN A 289 -18.24 2.61 -17.53
C GLN A 289 -18.74 1.96 -18.82
N VAL A 290 -17.84 1.48 -19.68
CA VAL A 290 -18.18 0.78 -20.92
C VAL A 290 -18.82 -0.57 -20.59
N LEU A 291 -18.20 -1.36 -19.72
CA LEU A 291 -18.74 -2.66 -19.27
C LEU A 291 -20.10 -2.49 -18.57
N PHE A 292 -20.23 -1.45 -17.73
CA PHE A 292 -21.49 -1.11 -17.09
C PHE A 292 -22.61 -0.85 -18.11
N LYS A 293 -22.34 -0.03 -19.15
CA LYS A 293 -23.31 0.27 -20.21
C LYS A 293 -23.69 -0.96 -21.02
N ALA A 294 -22.75 -1.90 -21.19
CA ALA A 294 -22.97 -3.15 -21.90
C ALA A 294 -23.67 -4.23 -21.04
N GLY A 295 -23.93 -3.95 -19.76
CA GLY A 295 -24.54 -4.92 -18.84
C GLY A 295 -23.60 -6.07 -18.44
N ILE A 296 -22.28 -5.93 -18.67
CA ILE A 296 -21.30 -6.96 -18.33
C ILE A 296 -20.90 -6.79 -16.85
N PRO A 297 -21.02 -7.83 -16.01
CA PRO A 297 -20.57 -7.77 -14.63
C PRO A 297 -19.05 -7.64 -14.56
N TYR A 298 -18.55 -6.67 -13.80
CA TYR A 298 -17.11 -6.40 -13.69
C TYR A 298 -16.69 -6.06 -12.26
N ARG A 299 -15.39 -6.21 -12.01
CA ARG A 299 -14.69 -5.77 -10.81
C ARG A 299 -13.36 -5.12 -11.18
N GLN A 300 -12.88 -4.19 -10.36
CA GLN A 300 -11.59 -3.52 -10.58
C GLN A 300 -10.66 -3.80 -9.39
N LEU A 301 -9.52 -4.44 -9.66
CA LEU A 301 -8.50 -4.75 -8.67
C LEU A 301 -7.37 -3.69 -8.68
N PRO A 302 -6.83 -3.33 -7.51
CA PRO A 302 -7.28 -3.75 -6.18
C PRO A 302 -8.62 -3.09 -5.80
N GLU A 303 -9.58 -3.88 -5.32
CA GLU A 303 -10.81 -3.34 -4.76
C GLU A 303 -10.48 -2.68 -3.41
N PRO A 304 -10.85 -1.42 -3.17
CA PRO A 304 -10.63 -0.82 -1.86
C PRO A 304 -11.46 -1.57 -0.83
N SER A 305 -10.77 -2.16 0.15
CA SER A 305 -11.38 -3.01 1.16
C SER A 305 -12.51 -2.25 1.87
N LEU A 306 -13.55 -2.96 2.32
CA LEU A 306 -14.58 -2.35 3.18
C LEU A 306 -13.95 -1.59 4.35
N MET A 307 -12.83 -2.09 4.89
CA MET A 307 -12.09 -1.44 5.98
C MET A 307 -11.40 -0.13 5.60
N GLU A 308 -11.10 0.08 4.33
CA GLU A 308 -10.42 1.27 3.82
C GLU A 308 -11.42 2.38 3.48
N GLN A 309 -12.71 2.04 3.34
CA GLN A 309 -13.76 3.02 3.10
C GLN A 309 -13.82 4.04 4.24
N PHE A 310 -13.88 5.33 3.87
CA PHE A 310 -13.87 6.44 4.83
C PHE A 310 -14.88 6.25 5.97
N GLU A 311 -16.09 5.80 5.66
CA GLU A 311 -17.15 5.64 6.67
C GLU A 311 -16.90 4.51 7.66
N VAL A 312 -16.15 3.49 7.24
CA VAL A 312 -15.83 2.33 8.07
C VAL A 312 -14.60 2.63 8.91
N ILE A 313 -13.53 3.15 8.28
CA ILE A 313 -12.30 3.47 8.99
C ILE A 313 -12.47 4.60 10.02
N SER A 314 -13.42 5.52 9.79
CA SER A 314 -13.80 6.54 10.76
C SER A 314 -14.38 5.95 12.04
N LEU A 315 -15.18 4.89 11.95
CA LEU A 315 -15.72 4.17 13.12
C LEU A 315 -14.64 3.32 13.78
N ILE A 316 -13.84 2.62 12.97
CA ILE A 316 -12.70 1.82 13.46
C ILE A 316 -11.68 2.68 14.21
N ALA A 317 -11.52 3.95 13.83
CA ALA A 317 -10.63 4.87 14.52
C ALA A 317 -10.91 4.95 16.02
N PHE A 318 -12.18 5.05 16.44
CA PHE A 318 -12.54 5.07 17.86
C PHE A 318 -12.20 3.76 18.57
N LEU A 319 -12.44 2.62 17.92
CA LEU A 319 -12.08 1.31 18.46
C LEU A 319 -10.57 1.15 18.62
N ARG A 320 -9.77 1.62 17.65
CA ARG A 320 -8.30 1.61 17.74
C ARG A 320 -7.79 2.56 18.82
N LEU A 321 -8.38 3.75 18.94
CA LEU A 321 -8.02 4.74 19.97
C LEU A 321 -8.40 4.31 21.39
N ALA A 322 -9.45 3.50 21.54
CA ALA A 322 -9.80 2.92 22.83
C ALA A 322 -8.68 1.98 23.33
N ILE A 323 -7.97 1.30 22.42
CA ILE A 323 -6.82 0.43 22.73
C ILE A 323 -5.54 1.24 22.91
N ASN A 324 -5.26 2.16 21.99
CA ASN A 324 -4.06 2.99 21.99
C ASN A 324 -4.39 4.39 21.47
N ASP A 325 -4.49 5.34 22.38
CA ASP A 325 -4.82 6.74 22.08
C ASP A 325 -3.65 7.54 21.50
N ALA A 326 -2.42 7.01 21.54
CA ALA A 326 -1.27 7.58 20.86
C ALA A 326 -1.32 7.42 19.33
N HIS A 327 -2.33 6.74 18.77
CA HIS A 327 -2.45 6.48 17.33
C HIS A 327 -2.86 7.74 16.54
N THR A 328 -1.89 8.62 16.27
CA THR A 328 -2.09 9.93 15.62
C THR A 328 -2.97 9.89 14.35
N PRO A 329 -2.74 9.00 13.36
CA PRO A 329 -3.64 8.89 12.19
C PRO A 329 -5.11 8.63 12.54
N MET A 330 -5.40 7.81 13.55
CA MET A 330 -6.77 7.53 13.99
C MET A 330 -7.39 8.73 14.71
N VAL A 331 -6.59 9.50 15.47
CA VAL A 331 -7.06 10.76 16.06
C VAL A 331 -7.47 11.73 14.95
N ILE A 332 -6.66 11.90 13.91
CA ILE A 332 -6.99 12.75 12.75
C ILE A 332 -8.29 12.29 12.09
N ARG A 333 -8.45 10.97 11.84
CA ARG A 333 -9.67 10.42 11.23
C ARG A 333 -10.91 10.63 12.09
N ALA A 334 -10.80 10.48 13.41
CA ALA A 334 -11.90 10.73 14.35
C ALA A 334 -12.29 12.21 14.37
N LEU A 335 -11.30 13.12 14.41
CA LEU A 335 -11.52 14.57 14.40
C LEU A 335 -12.17 15.05 13.10
N LYS A 336 -11.64 14.64 11.94
CA LYS A 336 -12.14 15.04 10.61
C LYS A 336 -13.48 14.38 10.26
N GLY A 337 -13.67 13.14 10.70
CA GLY A 337 -14.87 12.36 10.43
C GLY A 337 -15.97 12.71 11.43
N PRO A 338 -16.36 11.81 12.34
CA PRO A 338 -17.58 11.98 13.14
C PRO A 338 -17.61 13.23 14.04
N LEU A 339 -16.44 13.81 14.37
CA LEU A 339 -16.35 15.02 15.21
C LEU A 339 -16.34 16.33 14.39
N ALA A 340 -16.30 16.23 13.06
CA ALA A 340 -16.44 17.33 12.11
C ALA A 340 -15.54 18.56 12.37
N LEU A 341 -14.33 18.34 12.88
CA LEU A 341 -13.34 19.41 13.06
C LEU A 341 -12.73 19.78 11.71
N ASP A 342 -12.58 21.08 11.44
CA ASP A 342 -12.02 21.56 10.18
C ASP A 342 -10.51 21.25 10.04
N GLU A 343 -10.04 21.16 8.80
CA GLU A 343 -8.66 20.76 8.49
C GLU A 343 -7.63 21.71 9.15
N LYS A 344 -7.92 23.02 9.20
CA LYS A 344 -7.00 24.02 9.74
C LYS A 344 -6.83 23.86 11.25
N ALA A 345 -7.91 23.58 11.97
CA ALA A 345 -7.88 23.27 13.39
C ALA A 345 -7.08 21.98 13.67
N ILE A 346 -7.23 20.95 12.84
CA ILE A 346 -6.44 19.71 12.96
C ILE A 346 -4.95 19.98 12.71
N THR A 347 -4.60 20.75 11.67
CA THR A 347 -3.22 21.15 11.39
C THR A 347 -2.61 21.97 12.53
N ASP A 348 -3.38 22.86 13.16
CA ASP A 348 -2.92 23.62 14.32
C ASP A 348 -2.63 22.71 15.53
N LEU A 349 -3.51 21.74 15.82
CA LEU A 349 -3.29 20.76 16.89
C LEU A 349 -2.07 19.87 16.61
N MET A 350 -1.88 19.42 15.37
CA MET A 350 -0.68 18.70 14.92
C MET A 350 0.59 19.52 15.08
N THR A 351 0.48 20.83 14.83
CA THR A 351 1.58 21.77 15.03
C THR A 351 1.95 21.89 16.50
N ARG A 352 0.95 22.01 17.39
CA ARG A 352 1.16 22.08 18.85
C ARG A 352 1.77 20.79 19.37
N SER A 353 1.25 19.63 18.95
CA SER A 353 1.78 18.32 19.39
C SER A 353 3.24 18.15 18.99
N ALA A 354 3.62 18.48 17.75
CA ALA A 354 5.00 18.45 17.28
C ALA A 354 5.91 19.42 18.06
N GLY A 355 5.44 20.64 18.31
CA GLY A 355 6.19 21.66 19.09
C GLY A 355 6.44 21.24 20.54
N HIS A 356 5.46 20.61 21.18
CA HIS A 356 5.58 20.06 22.54
C HIS A 356 6.24 18.68 22.59
N ARG A 357 6.50 18.05 21.45
CA ARG A 357 7.03 16.69 21.33
C ARG A 357 6.14 15.61 21.97
N ILE A 358 4.83 15.81 21.95
CA ILE A 358 3.81 14.91 22.51
C ILE A 358 2.93 14.31 21.41
N THR A 359 2.05 13.36 21.76
CA THR A 359 1.10 12.82 20.80
C THR A 359 0.00 13.84 20.47
N LEU A 360 -0.70 13.65 19.33
CA LEU A 360 -1.87 14.48 19.02
C LEU A 360 -2.97 14.36 20.09
N PHE A 361 -3.12 13.18 20.69
CA PHE A 361 -4.09 12.97 21.76
C PHE A 361 -3.73 13.74 23.04
N ASP A 362 -2.45 13.81 23.41
CA ASP A 362 -1.98 14.63 24.53
C ASP A 362 -2.25 16.12 24.29
N ALA A 363 -2.08 16.59 23.06
CA ALA A 363 -2.44 17.98 22.71
C ALA A 363 -3.93 18.25 22.93
N LEU A 364 -4.83 17.33 22.55
CA LEU A 364 -6.26 17.44 22.85
C LEU A 364 -6.54 17.46 24.35
N GLN A 365 -5.84 16.64 25.14
CA GLN A 365 -5.97 16.66 26.60
C GLN A 365 -5.52 17.99 27.21
N ARG A 366 -4.44 18.59 26.69
CA ARG A 366 -3.94 19.88 27.15
C ARG A 366 -4.89 21.02 26.83
N VAL A 367 -5.46 21.04 25.62
CA VAL A 367 -6.50 21.99 25.22
C VAL A 367 -7.74 21.85 26.12
N ARG A 368 -8.22 20.62 26.33
CA ARG A 368 -9.33 20.34 27.25
C ARG A 368 -9.03 20.77 28.69
N GLY A 369 -7.81 20.57 29.17
CA GLY A 369 -7.37 20.91 30.51
C GLY A 369 -7.06 22.40 30.71
N GLY A 370 -7.14 23.22 29.66
CA GLY A 370 -6.81 24.65 29.70
C GLY A 370 -5.32 24.96 29.83
N TYR A 371 -4.45 23.96 29.66
CA TYR A 371 -2.98 24.15 29.70
C TYR A 371 -2.47 24.90 28.47
N ASP A 372 -3.05 24.59 27.31
CA ASP A 372 -2.80 25.32 26.08
C ASP A 372 -4.05 26.15 25.77
N ARG A 373 -3.90 27.47 25.71
CA ARG A 373 -5.00 28.34 25.28
C ARG A 373 -5.35 28.00 23.85
N ASP A 374 -6.53 27.44 23.62
CA ASP A 374 -7.12 27.34 22.30
C ASP A 374 -8.29 28.32 22.23
N THR A 375 -8.25 29.22 21.25
CA THR A 375 -9.31 30.19 21.01
C THR A 375 -10.42 29.62 20.14
N ASN A 376 -10.28 28.40 19.61
CA ASN A 376 -11.29 27.75 18.80
C ASN A 376 -12.23 26.87 19.66
N PRO A 377 -13.50 27.27 19.87
CA PRO A 377 -14.45 26.49 20.68
C PRO A 377 -14.74 25.09 20.11
N SER A 378 -14.59 24.91 18.79
CA SER A 378 -14.79 23.62 18.12
C SER A 378 -13.71 22.60 18.52
N CYS A 379 -12.45 23.02 18.69
CA CYS A 379 -11.38 22.16 19.18
C CYS A 379 -11.68 21.61 20.58
N ILE A 380 -12.13 22.49 21.49
CA ILE A 380 -12.48 22.11 22.86
C ILE A 380 -13.66 21.13 22.86
N SER A 381 -14.69 21.42 22.07
CA SER A 381 -15.89 20.58 21.95
C SER A 381 -15.56 19.19 21.39
N ALA A 382 -14.78 19.13 20.30
CA ALA A 382 -14.32 17.86 19.71
C ALA A 382 -13.43 17.07 20.68
N SER A 383 -12.50 17.74 21.38
CA SER A 383 -11.64 17.12 22.40
C SER A 383 -12.46 16.50 23.53
N ASN A 384 -13.43 17.24 24.06
CA ASN A 384 -14.32 16.76 25.12
C ASN A 384 -15.15 15.55 24.66
N LEU A 385 -15.71 15.62 23.45
CA LEU A 385 -16.52 14.53 22.90
C LEU A 385 -15.68 13.27 22.67
N LEU A 386 -14.51 13.39 22.03
CA LEU A 386 -13.61 12.25 21.79
C LEU A 386 -13.22 11.57 23.11
N ILE A 387 -12.71 12.34 24.08
CA ILE A 387 -12.23 11.80 25.36
C ILE A 387 -13.38 11.13 26.13
N ARG A 388 -14.59 11.69 26.07
CA ARG A 388 -15.80 11.08 26.69
C ARG A 388 -16.13 9.75 26.03
N ILE A 389 -16.16 9.68 24.70
CA ILE A 389 -16.45 8.46 23.94
C ILE A 389 -15.41 7.39 24.24
N LEU A 390 -14.11 7.73 24.20
CA LEU A 390 -13.04 6.75 24.44
C LEU A 390 -13.08 6.20 25.87
N ARG A 391 -13.39 7.03 26.87
CA ARG A 391 -13.55 6.55 28.25
C ARG A 391 -14.68 5.53 28.35
N HIS A 392 -15.85 5.86 27.81
CA HIS A 392 -17.00 4.96 27.88
C HIS A 392 -16.78 3.68 27.06
N LEU A 393 -16.13 3.77 25.89
CA LEU A 393 -15.73 2.60 25.12
C LEU A 393 -14.83 1.66 25.91
N ARG A 394 -13.83 2.20 26.64
CA ARG A 394 -12.98 1.39 27.51
C ARG A 394 -13.79 0.69 28.60
N ASP A 395 -14.74 1.40 29.22
CA ASP A 395 -15.64 0.82 30.23
C ASP A 395 -16.48 -0.33 29.66
N LEU A 396 -17.11 -0.12 28.49
CA LEU A 396 -17.88 -1.15 27.78
C LEU A 396 -17.02 -2.36 27.39
N MET A 397 -15.79 -2.12 26.94
CA MET A 397 -14.83 -3.20 26.64
C MET A 397 -14.47 -4.01 27.89
N HIS A 398 -14.27 -3.35 29.04
CA HIS A 398 -14.04 -4.03 30.33
C HIS A 398 -15.25 -4.85 30.78
N GLN A 399 -16.47 -4.40 30.47
CA GLN A 399 -17.72 -5.12 30.74
C GLN A 399 -18.01 -6.25 29.75
N GLY A 400 -17.17 -6.42 28.71
CA GLY A 400 -17.31 -7.49 27.72
C GLY A 400 -18.35 -7.21 26.64
N ALA A 401 -18.65 -5.94 26.36
CA ALA A 401 -19.52 -5.54 25.25
C ALA A 401 -19.03 -6.12 23.91
N SER A 402 -19.97 -6.49 23.05
CA SER A 402 -19.62 -7.02 21.73
C SER A 402 -19.11 -5.91 20.80
N PRO A 403 -18.33 -6.22 19.74
CA PRO A 403 -17.94 -5.20 18.76
C PRO A 403 -19.11 -4.50 18.11
N ALA A 404 -20.26 -5.19 17.96
CA ALA A 404 -21.49 -4.57 17.46
C ALA A 404 -22.01 -3.51 18.44
N ASP A 405 -22.03 -3.79 19.74
CA ASP A 405 -22.47 -2.83 20.77
C ASP A 405 -21.55 -1.61 20.83
N LEU A 406 -20.23 -1.82 20.74
CA LEU A 406 -19.25 -0.74 20.69
C LEU A 406 -19.44 0.15 19.46
N LEU A 407 -19.68 -0.44 18.28
CA LEU A 407 -19.97 0.31 17.05
C LEU A 407 -21.29 1.07 17.14
N HIS A 408 -22.34 0.45 17.69
CA HIS A 408 -23.62 1.11 17.92
C HIS A 408 -23.46 2.34 18.83
N TYR A 409 -22.73 2.20 19.94
CA TYR A 409 -22.42 3.33 20.82
C TYR A 409 -21.68 4.46 20.09
N ILE A 410 -20.66 4.16 19.27
CA ILE A 410 -19.93 5.18 18.51
C ILE A 410 -20.87 5.92 17.55
N ILE A 411 -21.71 5.18 16.82
CA ILE A 411 -22.65 5.74 15.84
C ILE A 411 -23.63 6.69 16.52
N GLU A 412 -24.18 6.30 17.67
CA GLU A 412 -25.11 7.12 18.44
C GLU A 412 -24.41 8.33 19.08
N ALA A 413 -23.29 8.12 19.76
CA ALA A 413 -22.58 9.18 20.48
C ALA A 413 -22.01 10.28 19.57
N THR A 414 -21.86 10.00 18.27
CA THR A 414 -21.36 10.94 17.26
C THR A 414 -22.43 11.41 16.26
N ASN A 415 -23.69 10.97 16.40
CA ASN A 415 -24.75 11.19 15.41
C ASN A 415 -24.30 10.83 13.98
N TYR A 416 -23.64 9.68 13.82
CA TYR A 416 -22.84 9.42 12.63
C TYR A 416 -23.63 9.38 11.31
N HIS A 417 -24.87 8.88 11.35
CA HIS A 417 -25.75 8.88 10.18
C HIS A 417 -26.08 10.30 9.71
N GLU A 418 -26.32 11.23 10.65
CA GLU A 418 -26.58 12.63 10.34
C GLU A 418 -25.32 13.29 9.75
N PHE A 419 -24.16 13.04 10.35
CA PHE A 419 -22.88 13.49 9.78
C PHE A 419 -22.70 13.02 8.33
N LEU A 420 -22.96 11.74 8.04
CA LEU A 420 -22.84 11.20 6.68
C LEU A 420 -23.86 11.81 5.71
N MET A 421 -25.09 12.04 6.17
CA MET A 421 -26.15 12.64 5.36
C MET A 421 -25.84 14.09 4.96
N GLN A 422 -25.32 14.88 5.90
CA GLN A 422 -24.95 16.28 5.69
C GLN A 422 -23.70 16.44 4.82
N ASN A 423 -22.67 15.61 5.04
CA ASN A 423 -21.37 15.77 4.37
C ASN A 423 -21.24 14.96 3.07
N PHE A 424 -22.05 13.92 2.87
CA PHE A 424 -21.95 13.02 1.72
C PHE A 424 -23.30 12.71 1.07
N THR A 425 -24.18 13.72 0.94
CA THR A 425 -25.57 13.55 0.46
C THR A 425 -25.70 12.73 -0.82
N LYS A 426 -24.85 12.96 -1.84
CA LYS A 426 -24.88 12.22 -3.11
C LYS A 426 -24.57 10.73 -2.98
N ASN A 427 -23.76 10.35 -1.98
CA ASN A 427 -23.26 9.00 -1.78
C ASN A 427 -23.78 8.37 -0.47
N TYR A 428 -24.72 9.01 0.21
CA TYR A 428 -25.19 8.63 1.54
C TYR A 428 -25.67 7.18 1.57
N SER A 429 -26.55 6.78 0.65
CA SER A 429 -27.11 5.42 0.59
C SER A 429 -26.03 4.34 0.43
N ARG A 430 -24.94 4.62 -0.28
CA ARG A 430 -23.80 3.68 -0.41
C ARG A 430 -23.02 3.59 0.91
N ARG A 431 -22.69 4.74 1.51
CA ARG A 431 -21.92 4.79 2.76
C ARG A 431 -22.70 4.21 3.95
N ALA A 432 -24.00 4.51 4.06
CA ALA A 432 -24.87 3.94 5.06
C ALA A 432 -24.95 2.40 4.96
N ARG A 433 -24.96 1.84 3.74
CA ARG A 433 -24.86 0.39 3.52
C ARG A 433 -23.52 -0.19 4.01
N ASN A 434 -22.42 0.51 3.79
CA ASN A 434 -21.10 0.07 4.29
C ASN A 434 -21.03 0.07 5.83
N VAL A 435 -21.61 1.08 6.48
CA VAL A 435 -21.77 1.11 7.95
C VAL A 435 -22.62 -0.08 8.41
N GLN A 436 -23.78 -0.33 7.78
CA GLN A 436 -24.66 -1.44 8.13
C GLN A 436 -23.97 -2.80 7.94
N ARG A 437 -23.23 -2.99 6.84
CA ARG A 437 -22.44 -4.20 6.56
C ARG A 437 -21.36 -4.41 7.63
N THR A 438 -20.72 -3.33 8.07
CA THR A 438 -19.73 -3.38 9.17
C THR A 438 -20.35 -3.87 10.47
N ILE A 439 -21.55 -3.37 10.82
CA ILE A 439 -22.30 -3.85 12.00
C ILE A 439 -22.70 -5.32 11.83
N GLN A 440 -23.13 -5.74 10.63
CA GLN A 440 -23.45 -7.14 10.37
C GLN A 440 -22.24 -8.05 10.56
N TYR A 441 -21.07 -7.67 10.05
CA TYR A 441 -19.83 -8.40 10.31
C TYR A 441 -19.46 -8.42 11.79
N ALA A 442 -19.68 -7.32 12.51
CA ALA A 442 -19.51 -7.28 13.96
C ALA A 442 -20.42 -8.26 14.71
N LYS A 443 -21.66 -8.46 14.24
CA LYS A 443 -22.59 -9.45 14.80
C LYS A 443 -22.19 -10.90 14.50
N LEU A 444 -21.56 -11.14 13.35
CA LEU A 444 -21.04 -12.47 12.99
C LEU A 444 -19.78 -12.85 13.76
N PHE A 445 -19.08 -11.87 14.34
CA PHE A 445 -17.88 -12.13 15.12
C PHE A 445 -18.20 -12.86 16.43
N LYS A 446 -18.05 -14.19 16.40
CA LYS A 446 -18.11 -15.04 17.59
C LYS A 446 -16.73 -15.08 18.24
N GLY A 447 -16.46 -14.16 19.15
CA GLY A 447 -15.25 -14.21 19.98
C GLY A 447 -15.20 -15.53 20.76
N LYS A 448 -14.06 -16.22 20.77
CA LYS A 448 -13.88 -17.38 21.66
C LYS A 448 -13.94 -16.86 23.11
N LYS A 449 -14.99 -17.23 23.86
CA LYS A 449 -15.19 -16.85 25.28
C LYS A 449 -14.01 -17.21 26.20
N GLU A 450 -13.14 -18.12 25.77
CA GLU A 450 -12.01 -18.65 26.55
C GLU A 450 -10.80 -17.70 26.65
N LEU A 451 -10.76 -16.55 25.94
CA LEU A 451 -9.59 -15.66 25.88
C LEU A 451 -9.65 -14.41 26.79
N GLY A 452 -10.60 -14.32 27.72
CA GLY A 452 -10.74 -13.15 28.61
C GLY A 452 -11.37 -11.92 27.91
N PRO A 453 -11.25 -10.69 28.48
CA PRO A 453 -11.87 -9.49 27.91
C PRO A 453 -11.44 -9.30 26.45
N MET A 454 -12.46 -9.22 25.60
CA MET A 454 -12.38 -9.40 24.15
C MET A 454 -11.44 -8.38 23.49
N PRO A 455 -10.35 -8.79 22.82
CA PRO A 455 -9.47 -7.84 22.15
C PRO A 455 -10.14 -7.37 20.86
N VAL A 456 -10.50 -6.08 20.79
CA VAL A 456 -10.86 -5.37 19.54
C VAL A 456 -9.88 -5.69 18.39
N ARG A 457 -8.61 -5.98 18.71
CA ARG A 457 -7.59 -6.47 17.76
C ARG A 457 -8.03 -7.73 16.99
N LEU A 458 -8.65 -8.71 17.64
CA LEU A 458 -9.14 -9.94 16.98
C LEU A 458 -10.31 -9.63 16.05
N PHE A 459 -11.20 -8.72 16.46
CA PHE A 459 -12.30 -8.27 15.60
C PHE A 459 -11.79 -7.55 14.35
N LEU A 460 -10.81 -6.64 14.49
CA LEU A 460 -10.21 -5.95 13.36
C LEU A 460 -9.50 -6.93 12.39
N ALA A 461 -8.82 -7.95 12.92
CA ALA A 461 -8.24 -9.01 12.09
C ALA A 461 -9.31 -9.84 11.37
N PHE A 462 -10.43 -10.15 12.04
CA PHE A 462 -11.56 -10.84 11.45
C PHE A 462 -12.22 -10.03 10.32
N MET A 463 -12.45 -8.74 10.54
CA MET A 463 -12.98 -7.84 9.50
C MET A 463 -12.08 -7.82 8.26
N ARG A 464 -10.75 -7.78 8.46
CA ARG A 464 -9.79 -7.79 7.35
C ARG A 464 -9.87 -9.08 6.54
N LYS A 465 -10.13 -10.21 7.19
CA LYS A 465 -10.32 -11.50 6.53
C LYS A 465 -11.64 -11.54 5.75
N LEU A 466 -12.77 -11.18 6.36
CA LEU A 466 -14.07 -11.19 5.68
C LEU A 466 -14.09 -10.26 4.47
N SER A 467 -13.46 -9.10 4.58
CA SER A 467 -13.39 -8.12 3.49
C SER A 467 -12.56 -8.60 2.28
N ARG A 468 -11.89 -9.77 2.36
CA ARG A 468 -11.11 -10.38 1.26
C ARG A 468 -11.76 -11.63 0.66
N VAL A 469 -12.66 -12.29 1.41
CA VAL A 469 -13.24 -13.60 1.01
C VAL A 469 -14.35 -13.44 -0.02
N ASP A 470 -15.00 -12.28 -0.09
CA ASP A 470 -16.08 -12.01 -1.04
C ASP A 470 -15.60 -11.83 -2.51
N ASP A 471 -14.29 -11.83 -2.78
CA ASP A 471 -13.75 -11.29 -4.04
C ASP A 471 -13.40 -12.33 -5.12
N PHE A 472 -13.11 -13.59 -4.81
CA PHE A 472 -12.38 -14.46 -5.76
C PHE A 472 -13.23 -15.27 -6.74
N ASN A 473 -14.56 -15.31 -6.62
CA ASN A 473 -15.37 -16.05 -7.60
C ASN A 473 -16.77 -15.45 -7.73
N THR A 474 -16.90 -14.44 -8.59
CA THR A 474 -18.14 -13.65 -8.70
C THR A 474 -18.72 -13.60 -10.11
N GLY A 475 -18.19 -14.36 -11.07
CA GLY A 475 -18.64 -14.31 -12.47
C GLY A 475 -18.54 -12.89 -13.06
N LYS A 476 -17.44 -12.19 -12.76
CA LYS A 476 -17.17 -10.80 -13.14
C LYS A 476 -15.87 -10.67 -13.90
N VAL A 477 -15.88 -9.91 -14.99
CA VAL A 477 -14.66 -9.51 -15.70
C VAL A 477 -13.74 -8.75 -14.75
N THR A 478 -12.47 -9.13 -14.71
CA THR A 478 -11.49 -8.51 -13.82
C THR A 478 -10.72 -7.41 -14.55
N LEU A 479 -10.82 -6.17 -14.07
CA LEU A 479 -10.05 -5.02 -14.54
C LEU A 479 -8.89 -4.78 -13.58
N LEU A 480 -7.65 -4.71 -14.08
CA LEU A 480 -6.49 -4.47 -13.23
C LEU A 480 -5.32 -3.92 -14.02
N THR A 481 -4.33 -3.38 -13.31
CA THR A 481 -3.07 -3.00 -13.97
C THR A 481 -2.16 -4.20 -14.19
N CYS A 482 -1.28 -4.16 -15.19
CA CYS A 482 -0.28 -5.23 -15.41
C CYS A 482 0.54 -5.53 -14.14
N HIS A 483 0.93 -4.48 -13.39
CA HIS A 483 1.62 -4.63 -12.11
C HIS A 483 0.80 -5.42 -11.08
N SER A 484 -0.51 -5.17 -11.02
CA SER A 484 -1.41 -5.86 -10.09
C SER A 484 -1.74 -7.28 -10.54
N ALA A 485 -1.48 -7.63 -11.81
CA ALA A 485 -1.69 -8.96 -12.36
C ALA A 485 -0.58 -9.95 -11.99
N LYS A 486 0.53 -9.47 -11.43
CA LYS A 486 1.65 -10.33 -11.04
C LYS A 486 1.20 -11.45 -10.09
N GLY A 487 1.59 -12.68 -10.40
CA GLY A 487 1.20 -13.87 -9.65
C GLY A 487 -0.23 -14.36 -9.90
N LEU A 488 -1.00 -13.69 -10.77
CA LEU A 488 -2.37 -14.07 -11.15
C LEU A 488 -2.41 -14.63 -12.58
N GLU A 489 -3.49 -15.33 -12.91
CA GLU A 489 -3.69 -15.96 -14.21
C GLU A 489 -5.17 -16.01 -14.58
N TRP A 490 -5.46 -15.90 -15.88
CA TRP A 490 -6.81 -15.99 -16.44
C TRP A 490 -6.78 -16.77 -17.76
N PRO A 491 -7.84 -17.53 -18.06
CA PRO A 491 -8.00 -18.17 -19.37
C PRO A 491 -8.03 -17.18 -20.54
N VAL A 492 -8.66 -16.01 -20.35
CA VAL A 492 -8.80 -14.99 -21.41
C VAL A 492 -8.30 -13.64 -20.90
N VAL A 493 -7.33 -13.06 -21.62
CA VAL A 493 -6.70 -11.78 -21.26
C VAL A 493 -6.76 -10.81 -22.44
N PHE A 494 -7.23 -9.59 -22.17
CA PHE A 494 -7.22 -8.46 -23.08
C PHE A 494 -6.22 -7.42 -22.61
N VAL A 495 -5.42 -6.88 -23.53
CA VAL A 495 -4.48 -5.78 -23.26
C VAL A 495 -4.83 -4.62 -24.20
N PRO A 496 -5.67 -3.67 -23.77
CA PRO A 496 -6.03 -2.52 -24.58
C PRO A 496 -4.88 -1.51 -24.68
N SER A 497 -5.00 -0.62 -25.67
CA SER A 497 -4.15 0.56 -25.81
C SER A 497 -2.66 0.23 -25.91
N VAL A 498 -2.30 -0.84 -26.64
CA VAL A 498 -0.91 -1.19 -26.99
C VAL A 498 -0.39 -0.24 -28.07
N VAL A 499 -0.14 1.01 -27.66
CA VAL A 499 0.32 2.12 -28.49
C VAL A 499 1.48 2.86 -27.79
N ASP A 500 2.28 3.56 -28.59
CA ASP A 500 3.40 4.35 -28.06
C ASP A 500 2.93 5.42 -27.06
N GLY A 501 3.68 5.59 -25.97
CA GLY A 501 3.31 6.44 -24.83
C GLY A 501 2.44 5.77 -23.76
N VAL A 502 1.86 4.60 -24.06
CA VAL A 502 1.20 3.70 -23.09
C VAL A 502 2.02 2.43 -22.89
N TYR A 503 2.39 1.75 -23.98
CA TYR A 503 3.32 0.63 -24.01
C TYR A 503 4.36 0.89 -25.11
N PRO A 504 5.55 1.42 -24.79
CA PRO A 504 6.04 1.76 -23.45
C PRO A 504 5.44 3.06 -22.90
N HIS A 505 5.32 3.17 -21.57
CA HIS A 505 4.75 4.35 -20.92
C HIS A 505 5.65 5.59 -21.13
N HIS A 506 5.09 6.77 -21.42
CA HIS A 506 5.88 7.99 -21.72
C HIS A 506 6.98 8.35 -20.70
N LYS A 507 6.82 7.99 -19.42
CA LYS A 507 7.83 8.18 -18.36
C LYS A 507 9.01 7.20 -18.43
N SER A 508 8.93 6.13 -19.20
CA SER A 508 10.04 5.19 -19.42
C SER A 508 11.09 5.73 -20.39
N GLN A 509 10.95 6.96 -20.89
CA GLN A 509 12.06 7.62 -21.59
C GLN A 509 13.23 7.91 -20.63
N SER A 510 12.99 7.98 -19.31
CA SER A 510 14.02 8.09 -18.27
C SER A 510 14.29 6.79 -17.50
N ILE A 511 13.39 5.80 -17.57
CA ILE A 511 13.47 4.50 -16.89
C ILE A 511 13.50 3.43 -17.98
N SER A 512 14.62 2.72 -18.14
CA SER A 512 14.93 1.83 -19.28
C SER A 512 13.72 1.22 -19.98
N ILE A 513 13.67 1.32 -21.32
CA ILE A 513 12.69 0.67 -22.20
C ILE A 513 12.52 -0.83 -21.85
N ASP A 514 13.56 -1.46 -21.33
CA ASP A 514 13.57 -2.87 -20.95
C ASP A 514 12.61 -3.20 -19.80
N GLU A 515 12.39 -2.29 -18.84
CA GLU A 515 11.40 -2.52 -17.76
C GLU A 515 9.98 -2.58 -18.33
N GLU A 516 9.66 -1.76 -19.33
CA GLU A 516 8.36 -1.82 -20.00
C GLU A 516 8.20 -3.10 -20.84
N ARG A 517 9.29 -3.73 -21.29
CA ARG A 517 9.23 -5.07 -21.92
C ARG A 517 8.80 -6.11 -20.89
N TYR A 518 9.39 -6.11 -19.69
CA TYR A 518 9.01 -7.02 -18.60
C TYR A 518 7.54 -6.86 -18.17
N VAL A 519 6.99 -5.65 -18.27
CA VAL A 519 5.56 -5.40 -17.94
C VAL A 519 4.62 -6.03 -18.98
N VAL A 520 5.06 -6.15 -20.23
CA VAL A 520 4.26 -6.67 -21.36
C VAL A 520 4.36 -8.20 -21.46
N THR A 521 5.50 -8.78 -21.12
CA THR A 521 5.79 -10.22 -21.24
C THR A 521 5.55 -10.97 -19.95
#